data_AF-A0A1N6HR85-F1
#
_entry.id   AF-A0A1N6HR85-F1
#
_cell.length_a   1.000
_cell.length_b   1.000
_cell.length_c   1.000
_cell.angle_alpha   90.00
_cell.angle_beta   90.00
_cell.angle_gamma   90.00
#
_symmetry.space_group_name_H-M   'P 1'
#
loop_
_entity.id
_entity.type
_entity.pdbx_description
1 polymer ?
#
loop_
_entity_poly.entity_id
_entity_poly.type
_entity_poly.pdbx_seq_one_letter_code
_entity_poly.pdbx_strand_id
1 'polypeptide(L)'
;MRITTSGGRVLLEREGNLERAELSGLKLSDAHFAHEFLVGANLTSAILIGANFDEADLSDACLVDALMSGAFLMSAKCDNTNMRGADLYWALGFQASFRGADLTGADFRGADLQEADFTGASLEQANFGRDNLNGSTKQVDMVFHNIE
;
A
#
# COMPACT_ATOMS: atom_id res chain seq x y z
N MET A 1 -19.72 13.63 -0.90
CA MET A 1 -19.33 12.25 -1.19
C MET A 1 -20.04 11.34 -0.20
N ARG A 2 -20.98 10.49 -0.64
CA ARG A 2 -21.58 9.45 0.20
C ARG A 2 -20.85 8.15 -0.11
N ILE A 3 -20.07 7.66 0.85
CA ILE A 3 -19.52 6.32 0.81
C ILE A 3 -20.58 5.42 1.42
N THR A 4 -21.37 4.76 0.58
CA THR A 4 -22.26 3.71 1.07
C THR A 4 -21.55 2.38 0.95
N THR A 5 -21.14 1.81 2.09
CA THR A 5 -20.64 0.45 2.18
C THR A 5 -21.81 -0.52 2.29
N SER A 6 -22.31 -1.02 1.15
CA SER A 6 -23.15 -2.22 1.16
C SER A 6 -22.25 -3.42 0.88
N GLY A 7 -21.84 -4.13 1.93
CA GLY A 7 -21.09 -5.39 1.82
C GLY A 7 -19.69 -5.28 1.19
N GLY A 8 -18.89 -4.28 1.59
CA GLY A 8 -17.49 -4.13 1.14
C GLY A 8 -17.31 -3.32 -0.15
N ARG A 9 -18.37 -3.04 -0.90
CA ARG A 9 -18.31 -2.12 -2.06
C ARG A 9 -18.37 -0.67 -1.60
N VAL A 10 -17.30 0.08 -1.84
CA VAL A 10 -17.36 1.54 -1.97
C VAL A 10 -18.03 1.81 -3.31
N LEU A 11 -19.33 2.12 -3.29
CA LEU A 11 -20.00 2.62 -4.48
C LEU A 11 -19.71 4.11 -4.61
N LEU A 12 -18.79 4.45 -5.52
CA LEU A 12 -18.55 5.83 -5.90
C LEU A 12 -19.65 6.25 -6.87
N GLU A 13 -20.35 7.34 -6.57
CA GLU A 13 -21.31 7.94 -7.51
C GLU A 13 -20.60 8.52 -8.75
N ARG A 14 -19.26 8.63 -8.72
CA ARG A 14 -18.38 8.98 -9.85
C ARG A 14 -17.04 8.26 -9.71
N GLU A 15 -16.69 7.47 -10.72
CA GLU A 15 -15.34 6.90 -10.88
C GLU A 15 -14.29 8.02 -10.88
N GLY A 16 -13.14 7.74 -10.26
CA GLY A 16 -11.89 8.42 -10.51
C GLY A 16 -11.37 9.29 -9.37
N ASN A 17 -12.18 9.91 -8.51
CA ASN A 17 -11.64 10.89 -7.55
C ASN A 17 -12.05 10.62 -6.09
N LEU A 18 -11.07 10.15 -5.34
CA LEU A 18 -11.05 9.91 -3.90
C LEU A 18 -10.00 10.77 -3.19
N GLU A 19 -9.58 11.86 -3.81
CA GLU A 19 -8.55 12.73 -3.24
C GLU A 19 -9.02 13.23 -1.88
N ARG A 20 -8.15 13.05 -0.87
CA ARG A 20 -8.42 13.49 0.52
C ARG A 20 -9.70 12.88 1.11
N ALA A 21 -10.15 11.74 0.61
CA ALA A 21 -11.30 11.04 1.16
C ALA A 21 -11.01 10.58 2.59
N GLU A 22 -12.00 10.72 3.47
CA GLU A 22 -11.94 10.23 4.85
C GLU A 22 -12.47 8.80 4.90
N LEU A 23 -11.56 7.84 4.93
CA LEU A 23 -11.79 6.39 4.89
C LEU A 23 -11.30 5.67 6.16
N SER A 24 -10.86 6.44 7.16
CA SER A 24 -10.26 5.90 8.39
C SER A 24 -11.20 4.97 9.14
N GLY A 25 -10.67 3.83 9.58
CA GLY A 25 -11.40 2.81 10.33
C GLY A 25 -12.53 2.09 9.57
N LEU A 26 -12.74 2.40 8.27
CA LEU A 26 -13.79 1.75 7.50
C LEU A 26 -13.46 0.29 7.19
N LYS A 27 -14.51 -0.52 7.07
CA LYS A 27 -14.42 -1.91 6.59
C LYS A 27 -14.58 -1.94 5.08
N LEU A 28 -13.45 -2.11 4.40
CA LEU A 28 -13.26 -1.98 2.96
C LEU A 28 -12.55 -3.21 2.38
N SER A 29 -12.70 -4.37 3.04
CA SER A 29 -12.22 -5.64 2.50
C SER A 29 -12.82 -5.89 1.12
N ASP A 30 -11.99 -6.38 0.21
CA ASP A 30 -12.35 -6.62 -1.21
C ASP A 30 -12.90 -5.38 -1.93
N ALA A 31 -12.66 -4.17 -1.42
CA ALA A 31 -13.05 -2.94 -2.09
C ALA A 31 -12.26 -2.75 -3.39
N HIS A 32 -12.91 -2.16 -4.39
CA HIS A 32 -12.30 -1.89 -5.68
C HIS A 32 -11.88 -0.42 -5.75
N PHE A 33 -10.57 -0.19 -5.73
CA PHE A 33 -9.91 1.11 -5.88
C PHE A 33 -8.97 1.14 -7.09
N ALA A 34 -8.99 0.12 -7.95
CA ALA A 34 -8.16 0.08 -9.13
C ALA A 34 -8.37 1.33 -9.98
N HIS A 35 -7.27 1.96 -10.41
CA HIS A 35 -7.25 3.21 -11.18
C HIS A 35 -7.88 4.45 -10.49
N GLU A 36 -8.17 4.41 -9.18
CA GLU A 36 -8.73 5.56 -8.45
C GLU A 36 -7.64 6.55 -8.01
N PHE A 37 -7.98 7.86 -7.97
CA PHE A 37 -7.12 8.89 -7.38
C PHE A 37 -7.40 9.03 -5.88
N LEU A 38 -6.57 8.43 -5.03
CA LEU A 38 -6.62 8.45 -3.57
C LEU A 38 -5.61 9.43 -2.95
N VAL A 39 -5.14 10.42 -3.72
CA VAL A 39 -4.07 11.32 -3.29
C VAL A 39 -4.46 12.03 -2.00
N GLY A 40 -3.62 11.89 -0.96
CA GLY A 40 -3.86 12.47 0.35
C GLY A 40 -5.06 11.89 1.12
N ALA A 41 -5.64 10.76 0.68
CA ALA A 41 -6.74 10.11 1.39
C ALA A 41 -6.29 9.61 2.77
N ASN A 42 -7.23 9.62 3.72
CA ASN A 42 -7.02 9.09 5.05
C ASN A 42 -7.63 7.69 5.17
N LEU A 43 -6.79 6.67 5.12
CA LEU A 43 -7.12 5.24 5.27
C LEU A 43 -6.59 4.68 6.62
N THR A 44 -6.30 5.56 7.58
CA THR A 44 -5.77 5.16 8.90
C THR A 44 -6.63 4.08 9.54
N SER A 45 -6.01 2.97 9.94
CA SER A 45 -6.66 1.81 10.54
C SER A 45 -7.84 1.22 9.73
N ALA A 46 -7.91 1.48 8.42
CA ALA A 46 -8.92 0.87 7.56
C ALA A 46 -8.67 -0.63 7.41
N ILE A 47 -9.74 -1.41 7.25
CA ILE A 47 -9.65 -2.84 6.95
C ILE A 47 -9.75 -2.99 5.44
N LEU A 48 -8.63 -3.30 4.79
CA LEU A 48 -8.42 -3.34 3.34
C LEU A 48 -7.94 -4.73 2.87
N ILE A 49 -8.24 -5.77 3.65
CA ILE A 49 -7.87 -7.16 3.34
C ILE A 49 -8.42 -7.52 1.96
N GLY A 50 -7.55 -7.95 1.06
CA GLY A 50 -7.92 -8.29 -0.33
C GLY A 50 -8.38 -7.11 -1.20
N ALA A 51 -8.29 -5.87 -0.74
CA ALA A 51 -8.68 -4.71 -1.53
C ALA A 51 -7.78 -4.56 -2.77
N ASN A 52 -8.38 -4.10 -3.88
CA ASN A 52 -7.68 -3.91 -5.13
C ASN A 52 -7.33 -2.42 -5.32
N PHE A 53 -6.03 -2.12 -5.35
CA PHE A 53 -5.44 -0.81 -5.62
C PHE A 53 -4.55 -0.82 -6.88
N ASP A 54 -4.73 -1.79 -7.77
CA ASP A 54 -3.93 -1.89 -8.99
C ASP A 54 -4.02 -0.56 -9.78
N GLU A 55 -2.85 -0.03 -10.13
CA GLU A 55 -2.68 1.24 -10.84
C GLU A 55 -3.34 2.47 -10.15
N ALA A 56 -3.69 2.36 -8.87
CA ALA A 56 -4.24 3.48 -8.10
C ALA A 56 -3.15 4.49 -7.72
N ASP A 57 -3.53 5.76 -7.59
CA ASP A 57 -2.64 6.80 -7.05
C ASP A 57 -2.97 7.09 -5.59
N LEU A 58 -2.17 6.53 -4.68
CA LEU A 58 -2.23 6.76 -3.23
C LEU A 58 -1.20 7.81 -2.76
N SER A 59 -0.62 8.61 -3.66
CA SER A 59 0.43 9.57 -3.27
C SER A 59 0.00 10.42 -2.07
N ASP A 60 0.89 10.60 -1.10
CA ASP A 60 0.65 11.38 0.13
C ASP A 60 -0.50 10.86 1.04
N ALA A 61 -1.07 9.67 0.78
CA ALA A 61 -2.11 9.09 1.61
C ALA A 61 -1.61 8.61 2.99
N CYS A 62 -2.50 8.58 3.97
CA CYS A 62 -2.23 8.10 5.33
C CYS A 62 -2.87 6.72 5.52
N LEU A 63 -2.06 5.67 5.63
CA LEU A 63 -2.45 4.28 5.84
C LEU A 63 -1.85 3.71 7.14
N VAL A 64 -1.62 4.56 8.15
CA VAL A 64 -1.10 4.14 9.46
C VAL A 64 -1.97 3.03 10.03
N ASP A 65 -1.34 1.93 10.45
CA ASP A 65 -1.98 0.74 11.00
C ASP A 65 -3.11 0.14 10.13
N ALA A 66 -3.11 0.40 8.80
CA ALA A 66 -4.08 -0.18 7.89
C ALA A 66 -3.85 -1.70 7.74
N LEU A 67 -4.95 -2.47 7.65
CA LEU A 67 -4.90 -3.92 7.46
C LEU A 67 -5.06 -4.24 5.97
N MET A 68 -3.96 -4.46 5.27
CA MET A 68 -3.90 -4.63 3.81
C MET A 68 -3.42 -6.03 3.40
N SER A 69 -3.56 -7.03 4.27
CA SER A 69 -3.13 -8.40 3.95
C SER A 69 -3.82 -8.90 2.67
N GLY A 70 -3.01 -9.41 1.74
CA GLY A 70 -3.48 -9.89 0.44
C GLY A 70 -3.98 -8.79 -0.51
N ALA A 71 -3.72 -7.51 -0.23
CA ALA A 71 -4.09 -6.42 -1.13
C ALA A 71 -3.34 -6.49 -2.47
N PHE A 72 -4.00 -6.04 -3.54
CA PHE A 72 -3.41 -5.90 -4.87
C PHE A 72 -2.94 -4.46 -5.05
N LEU A 73 -1.67 -4.29 -5.40
CA LEU A 73 -0.96 -3.01 -5.52
C LEU A 73 -0.13 -2.99 -6.82
N MET A 74 -0.52 -3.77 -7.83
CA MET A 74 0.25 -3.90 -9.07
C MET A 74 0.35 -2.53 -9.74
N SER A 75 1.58 -2.05 -9.95
CA SER A 75 1.85 -0.70 -10.49
C SER A 75 1.19 0.45 -9.71
N ALA A 76 0.79 0.23 -8.46
CA ALA A 76 0.19 1.28 -7.62
C ALA A 76 1.24 2.31 -7.23
N LYS A 77 0.83 3.58 -7.13
CA LYS A 77 1.68 4.67 -6.70
C LYS A 77 1.42 5.02 -5.24
N CYS A 78 2.30 4.56 -4.35
CA CYS A 78 2.28 4.81 -2.90
C CYS A 78 3.38 5.79 -2.47
N ASP A 79 3.75 6.72 -3.35
CA ASP A 79 4.82 7.69 -3.08
C ASP A 79 4.47 8.61 -1.90
N ASN A 80 5.44 8.85 -1.03
CA ASN A 80 5.32 9.68 0.18
C ASN A 80 4.18 9.27 1.12
N THR A 81 3.64 8.06 0.99
CA THR A 81 2.60 7.57 1.88
C THR A 81 3.12 7.39 3.31
N ASN A 82 2.23 7.54 4.28
CA ASN A 82 2.51 7.14 5.65
C ASN A 82 1.84 5.79 5.91
N MET A 83 2.61 4.70 5.87
CA MET A 83 2.17 3.32 6.09
C MET A 83 2.81 2.71 7.35
N ARG A 84 3.11 3.54 8.35
CA ARG A 84 3.68 3.05 9.62
C ARG A 84 2.78 1.97 10.22
N GLY A 85 3.37 0.83 10.57
CA GLY A 85 2.64 -0.30 11.16
C GLY A 85 1.61 -0.97 10.25
N ALA A 86 1.54 -0.62 8.96
CA ALA A 86 0.61 -1.24 8.03
C ALA A 86 0.92 -2.73 7.82
N ASP A 87 -0.12 -3.55 7.72
CA ASP A 87 -0.03 -4.99 7.46
C ASP A 87 -0.20 -5.24 5.95
N LEU A 88 0.89 -5.53 5.25
CA LEU A 88 0.94 -5.92 3.84
C LEU A 88 1.29 -7.41 3.67
N TYR A 89 0.97 -8.24 4.66
CA TYR A 89 1.20 -9.69 4.60
C TYR A 89 0.57 -10.30 3.34
N TRP A 90 1.38 -10.96 2.50
CA TRP A 90 0.97 -11.53 1.19
C TRP A 90 0.41 -10.53 0.17
N ALA A 91 0.68 -9.24 0.30
CA ALA A 91 0.31 -8.27 -0.74
C ALA A 91 1.01 -8.57 -2.08
N LEU A 92 0.36 -8.21 -3.18
CA LEU A 92 0.89 -8.35 -4.54
C LEU A 92 1.16 -6.97 -5.12
N GLY A 93 2.42 -6.56 -5.14
CA GLY A 93 2.86 -5.21 -5.50
C GLY A 93 3.98 -5.20 -6.55
N PHE A 94 3.85 -6.01 -7.61
CA PHE A 94 4.79 -5.95 -8.74
C PHE A 94 4.80 -4.53 -9.32
N GLN A 95 5.99 -3.96 -9.52
CA GLN A 95 6.18 -2.59 -10.02
C GLN A 95 5.50 -1.49 -9.18
N ALA A 96 5.08 -1.77 -7.94
CA ALA A 96 4.54 -0.75 -7.05
C ALA A 96 5.63 0.27 -6.69
N SER A 97 5.25 1.54 -6.59
CA SER A 97 6.14 2.62 -6.14
C SER A 97 5.86 2.96 -4.68
N PHE A 98 6.87 2.91 -3.83
CA PHE A 98 6.85 3.32 -2.43
C PHE A 98 7.89 4.43 -2.17
N ARG A 99 8.18 5.26 -3.18
CA ARG A 99 9.28 6.24 -3.10
C ARG A 99 9.00 7.25 -2.00
N GLY A 100 9.95 7.44 -1.08
CA GLY A 100 9.79 8.36 0.04
C GLY A 100 8.72 7.98 1.07
N ALA A 101 8.11 6.79 0.98
CA ALA A 101 7.10 6.36 1.94
C ALA A 101 7.70 6.11 3.34
N ASP A 102 6.93 6.40 4.39
CA ASP A 102 7.24 5.92 5.75
C ASP A 102 6.57 4.57 5.96
N LEU A 103 7.37 3.50 5.89
CA LEU A 103 6.96 2.12 6.10
C LEU A 103 7.52 1.59 7.45
N THR A 104 7.81 2.48 8.40
CA THR A 104 8.36 2.07 9.71
C THR A 104 7.45 1.02 10.36
N GLY A 105 8.00 -0.14 10.68
CA GLY A 105 7.27 -1.24 11.31
C GLY A 105 6.21 -1.93 10.44
N ALA A 106 6.16 -1.64 9.13
CA ALA A 106 5.24 -2.32 8.21
C ALA A 106 5.60 -3.79 8.03
N ASP A 107 4.61 -4.64 7.80
CA ASP A 107 4.79 -6.08 7.61
C ASP A 107 4.57 -6.49 6.15
N PHE A 108 5.64 -6.89 5.46
CA PHE A 108 5.63 -7.35 4.07
C PHE A 108 5.87 -8.86 3.95
N ARG A 109 5.80 -9.63 5.04
CA ARG A 109 6.14 -11.06 4.97
C ARG A 109 5.27 -11.78 3.94
N GLY A 110 5.93 -12.48 3.02
CA GLY A 110 5.25 -13.25 1.97
C GLY A 110 4.68 -12.39 0.83
N ALA A 111 4.91 -11.08 0.84
CA ALA A 111 4.50 -10.22 -0.27
C ALA A 111 5.33 -10.50 -1.54
N ASP A 112 4.71 -10.33 -2.70
CA ASP A 112 5.40 -10.29 -3.99
C ASP A 112 5.60 -8.83 -4.40
N LEU A 113 6.84 -8.36 -4.26
CA LEU A 113 7.27 -6.97 -4.45
C LEU A 113 8.34 -6.87 -5.54
N GLN A 114 8.28 -7.78 -6.51
CA GLN A 114 9.18 -7.78 -7.66
C GLN A 114 9.12 -6.43 -8.39
N GLU A 115 10.30 -5.89 -8.74
CA GLU A 115 10.45 -4.59 -9.39
C GLU A 115 9.84 -3.39 -8.63
N ALA A 116 9.47 -3.55 -7.36
CA ALA A 116 8.96 -2.44 -6.55
C ALA A 116 10.05 -1.40 -6.23
N ASP A 117 9.68 -0.12 -6.20
CA ASP A 117 10.60 0.97 -5.93
C ASP A 117 10.44 1.53 -4.50
N PHE A 118 11.38 1.21 -3.63
CA PHE A 118 11.52 1.72 -2.27
C PHE A 118 12.52 2.89 -2.15
N THR A 119 12.88 3.57 -3.24
CA THR A 119 13.88 4.65 -3.21
C THR A 119 13.50 5.73 -2.20
N GLY A 120 14.36 5.94 -1.19
CA GLY A 120 14.15 6.96 -0.16
C GLY A 120 13.05 6.62 0.85
N ALA A 121 12.49 5.41 0.83
CA ALA A 121 11.53 4.96 1.83
C ALA A 121 12.21 4.73 3.20
N SER A 122 11.50 5.04 4.28
CA SER A 122 11.86 4.69 5.65
C SER A 122 11.38 3.28 5.96
N LEU A 123 12.33 2.38 6.28
CA LEU A 123 12.11 0.94 6.42
C LEU A 123 12.51 0.43 7.82
N GLU A 124 12.67 1.33 8.79
CA GLU A 124 13.04 0.99 10.15
C GLU A 124 12.03 -0.01 10.72
N GLN A 125 12.52 -1.16 11.19
CA GLN A 125 11.70 -2.25 11.75
C GLN A 125 10.68 -2.87 10.77
N ALA A 126 10.72 -2.53 9.48
CA ALA A 126 9.87 -3.20 8.48
C ALA A 126 10.26 -4.68 8.34
N ASN A 127 9.27 -5.55 8.20
CA ASN A 127 9.45 -7.00 8.18
C ASN A 127 9.24 -7.58 6.78
N PHE A 128 10.34 -7.88 6.10
CA PHE A 128 10.32 -8.41 4.74
C PHE A 128 10.24 -9.95 4.70
N GLY A 129 10.85 -10.68 5.65
CA GLY A 129 10.68 -12.13 5.80
C GLY A 129 10.72 -12.94 4.49
N ARG A 130 9.73 -13.80 4.25
CA ARG A 130 9.66 -14.68 3.05
C ARG A 130 9.10 -13.96 1.81
N ASP A 131 9.42 -12.69 1.63
CA ASP A 131 8.98 -11.92 0.48
C ASP A 131 9.75 -12.26 -0.80
N ASN A 132 9.25 -11.74 -1.92
CA ASN A 132 9.94 -11.76 -3.20
C ASN A 132 10.27 -10.33 -3.63
N LEU A 133 11.55 -9.96 -3.50
CA LEU A 133 12.08 -8.62 -3.79
C LEU A 133 12.87 -8.54 -5.10
N ASN A 134 12.77 -9.52 -6.00
CA ASN A 134 13.61 -9.54 -7.20
C ASN A 134 13.45 -8.27 -8.03
N GLY A 135 14.56 -7.61 -8.33
CA GLY A 135 14.57 -6.36 -9.11
C GLY A 135 14.05 -5.13 -8.35
N SER A 136 13.62 -5.27 -7.10
CA SER A 136 13.24 -4.12 -6.26
C SER A 136 14.47 -3.30 -5.86
N THR A 137 14.28 -2.01 -5.62
CA THR A 137 15.39 -1.15 -5.16
C THR A 137 15.85 -1.51 -3.75
N LYS A 138 14.98 -2.11 -2.91
CA LYS A 138 15.35 -2.63 -1.59
C LYS A 138 16.33 -3.81 -1.67
N GLN A 139 16.20 -4.70 -2.66
CA GLN A 139 17.14 -5.81 -2.85
C GLN A 139 18.56 -5.29 -3.11
N VAL A 140 18.67 -4.23 -3.91
CA VAL A 140 19.95 -3.58 -4.21
C VAL A 140 20.63 -3.08 -2.93
N ASP A 141 19.88 -2.44 -2.02
CA ASP A 141 20.41 -1.99 -0.74
C ASP A 141 20.90 -3.15 0.15
N MET A 142 20.23 -4.30 0.13
CA MET A 142 20.65 -5.47 0.93
C MET A 142 21.94 -6.13 0.42
N VAL A 143 22.21 -6.07 -0.89
CA VAL A 143 23.44 -6.64 -1.48
C VAL A 143 24.67 -5.85 -1.04
N PHE A 144 24.56 -4.53 -0.87
CA PHE A 144 25.69 -3.70 -0.44
C PHE A 144 26.04 -3.81 1.05
N HIS A 145 25.11 -4.24 1.90
CA HIS A 145 25.35 -4.41 3.34
C HIS A 145 25.89 -5.80 3.74
N ASN A 146 26.07 -6.72 2.78
CA ASN A 146 26.62 -8.07 3.03
C ASN A 146 28.09 -8.22 2.59
N ILE A 147 28.81 -7.10 2.45
CA ILE A 147 30.24 -7.08 2.13
C ILE A 147 31.01 -6.46 3.31
N GLU A 148 31.01 -7.15 4.46
CA GLU A 148 31.99 -6.97 5.54
C GLU A 148 32.47 -8.34 6.06
#